data_AF-A0A1B2FZI4-F1
#
_entry.id   AF-A0A1B2FZI4-F1
#
_cell.length_a   1.000
_cell.length_b   1.000
_cell.length_c   1.000
_cell.angle_alpha   90.00
_cell.angle_beta   90.00
_cell.angle_gamma   90.00
#
_symmetry.space_group_name_H-M   'P 1'
#
loop_
_entity.id
_entity.type
_entity.pdbx_description
1 polymer ?
#
loop_
_entity_poly.entity_id
_entity_poly.type
_entity_poly.pdbx_seq_one_letter_code
_entity_poly.pdbx_strand_id
1 'polypeptide(L)' 'EGPNIGLINSLATFARVNKYGFVETPYRKIKDGRVTDEVVYLSAMVEGRYRVAQANVPLDAKGRFTDDLVVCRHAGEV' A
#
# COMPACT_ATOMS: atom_id res chain seq x y z
N GLU A 1 -2.51 -27.76 5.12
CA GLU A 1 -1.69 -27.03 6.10
C GLU A 1 -1.11 -28.03 7.10
N GLY A 2 0.06 -27.75 7.68
CA GLY A 2 0.76 -28.67 8.56
C GLY A 2 1.35 -27.94 9.77
N PRO A 3 2.20 -28.60 10.57
CA PRO A 3 2.78 -28.02 11.80
C PRO A 3 3.59 -26.74 11.56
N ASN A 4 3.98 -26.45 10.32
CA ASN A 4 4.75 -25.26 9.95
C ASN A 4 3.90 -24.10 9.40
N ILE A 5 2.58 -24.13 9.57
CA ILE A 5 1.70 -23.05 9.12
C ILE A 5 2.15 -21.70 9.73
N GLY A 6 2.32 -20.69 8.89
CA GLY A 6 2.76 -19.35 9.30
C GLY A 6 4.26 -19.19 9.59
N LEU A 7 5.02 -20.28 9.70
CA LEU A 7 6.48 -20.23 9.90
C LEU A 7 7.25 -20.04 8.60
N ILE A 8 6.74 -20.58 7.50
CA ILE A 8 7.31 -20.45 6.15
C ILE A 8 6.34 -19.64 5.31
N ASN A 9 6.78 -18.46 4.86
CA ASN A 9 6.00 -17.57 4.01
C ASN A 9 6.73 -17.32 2.69
N SER A 10 5.99 -16.85 1.69
CA SER A 10 6.51 -16.38 0.41
C SER A 10 6.37 -14.87 0.31
N LEU A 11 7.28 -14.22 -0.42
CA LEU A 11 7.17 -12.80 -0.71
C LEU A 11 5.96 -12.53 -1.62
N ALA A 12 5.25 -11.43 -1.36
CA ALA A 12 4.18 -10.96 -2.22
C ALA A 12 4.73 -10.48 -3.58
N THR A 13 3.88 -10.48 -4.61
CA THR A 13 4.25 -10.24 -6.03
C THR A 13 5.10 -9.00 -6.26
N PHE A 14 4.80 -7.90 -5.55
CA PHE A 14 5.51 -6.63 -5.69
C PHE A 14 6.36 -6.27 -4.47
N ALA A 15 6.47 -7.15 -3.48
CA ALA A 15 7.31 -6.91 -2.32
C ALA A 15 8.79 -6.99 -2.71
N ARG A 16 9.61 -6.14 -2.10
CA ARG A 16 11.07 -6.17 -2.26
C ARG A 16 11.77 -6.00 -0.91
N VAL A 17 13.04 -6.36 -0.84
CA VAL A 17 13.88 -6.14 0.34
C VAL A 17 14.82 -4.96 0.07
N ASN A 18 14.85 -3.98 0.97
CA ASN A 18 15.75 -2.83 0.84
C ASN A 18 17.17 -3.15 1.34
N LYS A 19 18.10 -2.19 1.18
CA LYS A 19 19.52 -2.37 1.56
C LYS A 19 19.76 -2.66 3.05
N TYR A 20 18.75 -2.47 3.90
CA TYR A 20 18.81 -2.72 5.34
C TYR A 20 18.11 -4.03 5.74
N GLY A 21 17.58 -4.79 4.77
CA GLY A 21 16.89 -6.05 5.03
C GLY A 21 15.40 -5.92 5.35
N PHE A 22 14.81 -4.72 5.27
CA PHE A 22 13.38 -4.55 5.50
C PHE A 22 12.56 -4.80 4.23
N VAL A 23 11.41 -5.43 4.40
CA VAL A 23 10.41 -5.60 3.33
C VAL A 23 9.72 -4.26 3.06
N GLU A 24 9.62 -3.92 1.79
CA GLU A 24 8.91 -2.75 1.28
C GLU A 24 7.86 -3.18 0.25
N THR A 25 6.78 -2.42 0.18
CA THR A 25 5.72 -2.58 -0.81
C THR A 25 5.51 -1.27 -1.58
N PRO A 26 5.13 -1.33 -2.87
CA PRO A 26 4.90 -0.14 -3.67
C PRO A 26 3.53 0.48 -3.40
N TYR A 27 3.48 1.81 -3.46
CA TYR A 27 2.28 2.62 -3.35
C TYR A 27 2.29 3.73 -4.41
N ARG A 28 1.10 4.10 -4.92
CA ARG A 28 0.93 5.30 -5.75
C ARG A 28 0.75 6.51 -4.86
N LYS A 29 1.48 7.57 -5.13
CA LYS A 29 1.37 8.81 -4.37
C LYS A 29 0.11 9.58 -4.74
N ILE A 30 -0.54 10.15 -3.73
CA ILE A 30 -1.66 11.07 -3.93
C ILE A 30 -1.13 12.48 -3.67
N LYS A 31 -1.34 13.38 -4.63
CA LYS A 31 -0.98 14.79 -4.51
C LYS A 31 -2.19 15.64 -4.86
N ASP A 32 -2.57 16.55 -3.96
CA ASP A 32 -3.69 17.47 -4.14
C ASP A 32 -5.01 16.76 -4.56
N GLY A 33 -5.29 15.62 -3.93
CA GLY A 33 -6.50 14.81 -4.19
C GLY A 33 -6.46 13.97 -5.47
N ARG A 34 -5.32 13.94 -6.18
CA ARG A 34 -5.14 13.17 -7.42
C ARG A 34 -4.12 12.05 -7.22
N VAL A 35 -4.48 10.85 -7.64
CA VAL A 35 -3.57 9.70 -7.72
C VAL A 35 -2.58 9.94 -8.86
N THR A 36 -1.28 9.88 -8.58
CA THR A 36 -0.21 10.04 -9.56
C THR A 36 0.35 8.70 -10.01
N ASP A 37 1.14 8.70 -11.08
CA ASP A 37 1.86 7.51 -11.55
C ASP A 37 3.23 7.34 -10.85
N GLU A 38 3.53 8.19 -9.87
CA GLU A 38 4.73 8.07 -9.03
C GLU A 38 4.54 6.89 -8.06
N VAL A 39 5.31 5.83 -8.29
CA VAL A 39 5.37 4.66 -7.41
C VAL A 39 6.49 4.84 -6.39
N VAL A 40 6.12 4.85 -5.11
CA VAL A 40 7.05 4.91 -3.98
C VAL A 40 6.99 3.61 -3.20
N TYR A 41 8.13 3.11 -2.79
CA TYR A 41 8.20 1.93 -1.94
C TYR A 41 8.35 2.37 -0.49
N LEU A 42 7.48 1.85 0.36
CA LEU A 42 7.45 2.18 1.77
C LEU A 42 7.72 0.91 2.58
N SER A 43 8.55 1.04 3.62
CA SER A 43 8.64 0.02 4.66
C SER A 43 7.42 0.11 5.58
N ALA A 44 7.12 -0.97 6.31
CA ALA A 44 5.99 -1.01 7.25
C ALA A 44 5.97 0.17 8.23
N MET A 45 7.14 0.58 8.73
CA MET A 45 7.28 1.73 9.64
C MET A 45 6.91 3.06 9.00
N VAL A 46 7.27 3.26 7.72
CA VAL A 46 7.00 4.51 7.00
C VAL A 46 5.54 4.54 6.57
N GLU A 47 5.05 3.43 6.03
CA GLU A 47 3.66 3.26 5.61
C GLU A 47 2.67 3.57 6.73
N GLY A 48 2.94 3.13 7.97
CA GLY A 48 2.06 3.37 9.12
C GLY A 48 1.77 4.85 9.42
N ARG A 49 2.58 5.79 8.89
CA ARG A 49 2.37 7.24 9.02
C ARG A 49 1.35 7.81 8.03
N TYR A 50 0.95 7.02 7.03
CA TYR A 50 0.07 7.46 5.95
C TYR A 50 -1.28 6.76 6.03
N ARG A 51 -2.29 7.34 5.37
CA ARG A 51 -3.57 6.70 5.09
C ARG A 51 -3.49 6.08 3.70
N VAL A 52 -3.72 4.78 3.60
CA VAL A 52 -3.59 4.00 2.37
C VAL A 52 -4.98 3.62 1.88
N ALA A 53 -5.38 4.19 0.75
CA ALA A 53 -6.62 3.83 0.06
C ALA A 53 -6.49 2.45 -0.62
N GLN A 54 -7.62 1.77 -0.82
CA GLN A 54 -7.63 0.50 -1.54
C GLN A 54 -7.36 0.70 -3.04
N ALA A 55 -6.79 -0.32 -3.69
CA ALA A 55 -6.41 -0.25 -5.11
C ALA A 55 -7.62 -0.24 -6.06
N ASN A 56 -8.78 -0.72 -5.61
CA ASN A 56 -10.02 -0.85 -6.37
C ASN A 56 -10.97 0.36 -6.23
N VAL A 57 -10.57 1.42 -5.51
CA VAL A 57 -11.40 2.62 -5.36
C VAL A 57 -11.57 3.27 -6.74
N PRO A 58 -12.81 3.58 -7.19
CA PRO A 58 -13.01 4.15 -8.52
C PRO A 58 -12.38 5.54 -8.66
N LEU A 59 -11.78 5.78 -9.82
CA LEU A 59 -11.17 7.05 -10.17
C LEU A 59 -11.82 7.64 -11.42
N ASP A 60 -11.89 8.96 -11.48
CA ASP A 60 -12.27 9.69 -12.69
C ASP A 60 -11.12 9.68 -13.74
N ALA A 61 -11.42 10.17 -14.95
CA ALA A 61 -10.41 10.28 -16.02
C ALA A 61 -9.23 11.21 -15.68
N LYS A 62 -9.35 12.03 -14.63
CA LYS A 62 -8.31 12.92 -14.13
C LYS A 62 -7.55 12.30 -12.95
N GLY A 63 -7.85 11.07 -12.54
CA GLY A 63 -7.20 10.36 -11.44
C GLY A 63 -7.64 10.81 -10.04
N ARG A 64 -8.82 11.42 -9.89
CA ARG A 64 -9.41 11.74 -8.58
C ARG A 64 -10.38 10.65 -8.17
N PHE A 65 -10.57 10.47 -6.87
CA PHE A 65 -11.62 9.59 -6.37
C PHE A 65 -13.00 10.11 -6.79
N THR A 66 -13.88 9.21 -7.21
CA THR A 66 -15.27 9.55 -7.56
C THR A 66 -16.13 9.77 -6.32
N ASP A 67 -15.75 9.14 -5.21
CA ASP A 67 -16.49 9.16 -3.95
C ASP A 67 -15.89 10.21 -3.00
N ASP A 68 -16.77 10.88 -2.23
CA ASP A 68 -16.35 11.89 -1.26
C ASP A 68 -15.62 11.29 -0.04
N LEU A 69 -15.94 10.04 0.30
CA LEU A 69 -15.35 9.30 1.40
C LEU A 69 -14.80 7.97 0.89
N VAL A 70 -13.53 7.71 1.21
CA VAL A 70 -12.82 6.50 0.77
C VAL A 70 -12.34 5.74 2.00
N VAL A 71 -12.65 4.44 2.06
CA VAL A 71 -12.14 3.54 3.10
C VAL A 71 -10.63 3.42 2.93
N CYS A 72 -9.92 3.71 4.01
CA CYS A 72 -8.46 3.73 4.03
C CYS A 72 -7.96 2.97 5.24
N ARG A 73 -6.83 2.29 5.08
CA ARG A 73 -6.10 1.73 6.22
C ARG A 73 -5.12 2.76 6.78
N HIS A 74 -5.00 2.86 8.10
CA HIS A 74 -4.01 3.68 8.79
C HIS A 74 -3.42 2.90 9.97
N ALA A 75 -2.09 2.86 10.07
CA ALA A 75 -1.37 2.18 11.16
C ALA A 75 -1.79 0.72 11.43
N GLY A 76 -2.32 0.02 10.43
CA GLY A 76 -2.78 -1.37 10.54
C GLY A 76 -4.30 -1.53 10.69
N GLU A 77 -5.05 -0.46 10.93
CA GLU A 77 -6.52 -0.47 11.10
C GLU A 77 -7.24 0.15 9.90
N VAL A 78 -8.44 -0.35 9.58
CA VAL A 78 -9.27 0.08 8.45
C VAL A 78 -10.40 0.99 8.93
#